data_AF-A0AA97DE15-F1
#
_entry.id   AF-A0AA97DE15-F1
#
_cell.length_a   1.000
_cell.length_b   1.000
_cell.length_c   1.000
_cell.angle_alpha   90.00
_cell.angle_beta   90.00
_cell.angle_gamma   90.00
#
_symmetry.space_group_name_H-M   'P 1'
#
loop_
_entity.id
_entity.type
_entity.pdbx_description
1 polymer ?
#
loop_
_entity_poly.entity_id
_entity_poly.type
_entity_poly.pdbx_seq_one_letter_code
_entity_poly.pdbx_strand_id
1 'polypeptide(L)'
;MIKLTNAQYEDMQKLSQQINSALKTAFEQGDPSSELAQQVCTWHKEWLGYYWNHYSKEAHLGLAQAYVADPRFEKYYDDIKQGCAEFLFEALKIYCK
;
A
#
# COMPACT_ATOMS: atom_id res chain seq x y z
N MET A 1 14.10 9.68 15.21
CA MET A 1 12.66 9.32 15.18
C MET A 1 11.98 10.41 14.37
N ILE A 2 11.39 10.09 13.21
CA ILE A 2 10.65 11.08 12.42
C ILE A 2 9.41 11.46 13.23
N LYS A 3 9.22 12.76 13.47
CA LYS A 3 8.07 13.26 14.22
C LYS A 3 7.18 14.02 13.25
N LEU A 4 6.07 13.39 12.86
CA LEU A 4 5.04 14.05 12.05
C LEU A 4 4.44 15.22 12.84
N THR A 5 4.14 16.31 12.15
CA THR A 5 3.25 17.33 12.70
C THR A 5 1.82 16.79 12.76
N ASN A 6 0.95 17.41 13.55
CA ASN A 6 -0.46 17.01 13.62
C ASN A 6 -1.13 17.04 12.25
N ALA A 7 -0.87 18.08 11.44
CA ALA A 7 -1.40 18.19 10.09
C ALA A 7 -0.90 17.05 9.17
N GLN A 8 0.40 16.76 9.20
CA GLN A 8 0.96 15.64 8.42
C GLN A 8 0.38 14.29 8.86
N TYR A 9 0.17 14.10 10.16
CA TYR A 9 -0.47 12.90 10.68
C TYR A 9 -1.91 12.77 10.18
N GLU A 10 -2.70 13.85 10.22
CA GLU A 10 -4.06 13.85 9.69
C GLU A 10 -4.13 13.55 8.19
N ASP A 11 -3.26 14.18 7.39
CA ASP A 11 -3.20 13.94 5.94
C ASP A 11 -2.80 12.49 5.63
N MET A 12 -1.82 11.96 6.36
CA MET A 12 -1.42 10.56 6.24
C MET A 12 -2.55 9.60 6.63
N GLN A 13 -3.35 9.90 7.65
CA GLN A 13 -4.51 9.07 8.03
C GLN A 13 -5.60 9.09 6.95
N LYS A 14 -5.90 10.26 6.37
CA LYS A 14 -6.84 10.37 5.24
C LYS A 14 -6.36 9.56 4.04
N LEU A 15 -5.07 9.67 3.70
CA LEU A 15 -4.45 8.91 2.62
C LEU A 15 -4.53 7.40 2.89
N SER A 16 -4.30 6.96 4.13
CA SER A 16 -4.43 5.55 4.53
C SER A 16 -5.84 5.02 4.30
N GLN A 17 -6.87 5.78 4.68
CA GLN A 17 -8.27 5.41 4.47
C GLN A 17 -8.62 5.35 2.98
N GLN A 18 -8.14 6.31 2.20
CA GLN A 18 -8.32 6.33 0.75
C GLN A 18 -7.69 5.11 0.08
N ILE A 19 -6.43 4.78 0.43
CA ILE A 19 -5.72 3.59 -0.05
C ILE A 19 -6.52 2.33 0.26
N ASN A 20 -6.96 2.15 1.51
CA ASN A 20 -7.66 0.93 1.92
C ASN A 20 -9.01 0.76 1.19
N SER A 21 -9.77 1.85 1.03
CA SER A 21 -11.03 1.81 0.28
C SER A 21 -10.80 1.51 -1.20
N ALA A 22 -9.83 2.18 -1.84
CA ALA A 22 -9.53 1.97 -3.24
C ALA A 22 -8.93 0.58 -3.52
N LEU A 23 -8.12 0.06 -2.59
CA LEU A 23 -7.57 -1.29 -2.65
C LEU A 23 -8.67 -2.34 -2.67
N LYS A 24 -9.70 -2.20 -1.81
CA LYS A 24 -10.86 -3.09 -1.82
C LYS A 24 -11.55 -3.09 -3.19
N THR A 25 -11.81 -1.91 -3.74
CA THR A 25 -12.45 -1.78 -5.05
C THR A 25 -11.60 -2.35 -6.17
N ALA A 26 -10.29 -2.09 -6.18
CA ALA A 26 -9.36 -2.65 -7.16
C ALA A 26 -9.30 -4.19 -7.06
N PHE A 27 -9.26 -4.73 -5.83
CA PHE A 27 -9.30 -6.16 -5.60
C PHE A 27 -10.58 -6.79 -6.17
N GLU A 28 -11.72 -6.14 -6.00
CA GLU A 28 -13.00 -6.60 -6.54
C GLU A 28 -13.08 -6.54 -8.07
N GLN A 29 -12.28 -5.69 -8.73
CA GLN A 29 -12.10 -5.70 -10.18
C GLN A 29 -11.23 -6.87 -10.66
N GLY A 30 -10.36 -7.39 -9.78
CA GLY A 30 -9.58 -8.61 -10.04
C GLY A 30 -8.33 -8.43 -10.91
N ASP A 31 -8.00 -7.21 -11.32
CA ASP A 31 -6.82 -6.93 -12.16
C ASP A 31 -5.79 -6.04 -11.40
N PRO A 32 -4.65 -6.59 -10.98
CA PRO A 32 -3.59 -5.83 -10.29
C PRO A 32 -2.88 -4.81 -11.19
N SER A 33 -3.04 -4.90 -12.52
CA SER A 33 -2.52 -3.95 -13.50
C SER A 33 -3.51 -2.82 -13.84
N SER A 34 -4.75 -2.92 -13.33
CA SER A 34 -5.79 -1.91 -13.55
C SER A 34 -5.33 -0.51 -13.13
N GLU A 35 -5.92 0.51 -13.75
CA GLU A 35 -5.63 1.92 -13.43
C GLU A 35 -5.80 2.20 -11.93
N LEU A 36 -6.86 1.66 -11.32
CA LEU A 36 -7.11 1.84 -9.89
C LEU A 36 -6.06 1.14 -9.02
N ALA A 37 -5.65 -0.09 -9.35
CA ALA A 37 -4.61 -0.80 -8.61
C ALA A 37 -3.25 -0.07 -8.69
N GLN A 38 -2.91 0.45 -9.86
CA GLN A 38 -1.67 1.20 -10.06
C GLN A 38 -1.73 2.59 -9.39
N GLN A 39 -2.90 3.21 -9.33
CA GLN A 39 -3.11 4.43 -8.56
C GLN A 39 -2.96 4.18 -7.05
N VAL A 40 -3.47 3.06 -6.54
CA VAL A 40 -3.25 2.62 -5.15
C VAL A 40 -1.75 2.49 -4.85
N CYS A 41 -0.97 1.89 -5.74
CA CYS A 41 0.50 1.79 -5.59
C CYS A 41 1.18 3.16 -5.53
N THR A 42 0.70 4.13 -6.32
CA THR A 42 1.20 5.51 -6.31
C THR A 42 0.91 6.21 -5.00
N TRP A 43 -0.31 6.12 -4.48
CA TRP A 43 -0.66 6.66 -3.17
C TRP A 43 0.09 5.95 -2.04
N HIS A 44 0.31 4.65 -2.16
CA HIS A 44 1.11 3.91 -1.19
C HIS A 44 2.57 4.40 -1.15
N LYS A 45 3.16 4.72 -2.29
CA LYS A 45 4.47 5.41 -2.36
C LYS A 45 4.43 6.77 -1.64
N GLU A 46 3.39 7.58 -1.85
CA GLU A 46 3.24 8.87 -1.15
C GLU A 46 3.14 8.68 0.36
N TRP A 47 2.36 7.68 0.79
CA TRP A 47 2.22 7.29 2.19
C TRP A 47 3.56 6.90 2.81
N LEU A 48 4.40 6.15 2.09
CA LEU A 48 5.74 5.80 2.54
C LEU A 48 6.62 7.05 2.70
N GLY A 49 6.40 8.11 1.92
CA GLY A 49 7.12 9.38 2.03
C GLY A 49 6.97 10.07 3.40
N TYR A 50 5.95 9.76 4.18
CA TYR A 50 5.82 10.25 5.56
C TYR A 50 6.80 9.59 6.53
N TYR A 51 7.32 8.40 6.19
CA TYR A 51 8.19 7.58 7.06
C TYR A 51 9.58 7.34 6.48
N TRP A 52 9.72 7.38 5.16
CA TRP A 52 10.96 7.05 4.46
C TRP A 52 11.65 8.33 4.03
N ASN A 53 12.90 8.51 4.47
CA ASN A 53 13.73 9.63 4.02
C ASN A 53 14.15 9.48 2.55
N HIS A 54 14.25 8.24 2.05
CA HIS A 54 14.63 7.93 0.69
C HIS A 54 13.74 6.82 0.15
N TYR A 55 13.14 7.07 -1.02
CA TYR A 55 12.33 6.10 -1.73
C TYR A 55 13.17 5.37 -2.78
N SER A 56 12.97 4.05 -2.89
CA SER A 56 13.41 3.25 -4.02
C SER A 56 12.33 2.20 -4.35
N LYS A 57 12.24 1.81 -5.61
CA LYS A 57 11.29 0.77 -6.05
C LYS A 57 11.62 -0.57 -5.41
N GLU A 58 12.91 -0.85 -5.23
CA GLU A 58 13.44 -2.05 -4.58
C GLU A 58 13.00 -2.13 -3.10
N ALA A 59 13.13 -1.04 -2.35
CA ALA A 59 12.66 -1.00 -0.96
C ALA A 59 11.14 -1.13 -0.87
N HIS A 60 10.40 -0.48 -1.78
CA HIS A 60 8.94 -0.57 -1.85
C HIS A 60 8.47 -2.01 -2.07
N LEU A 61 9.09 -2.70 -3.03
CA LEU A 61 8.79 -4.11 -3.31
C LEU A 61 9.22 -5.03 -2.16
N GLY A 62 10.35 -4.76 -1.51
CA GLY A 62 10.81 -5.51 -0.33
C GLY A 62 9.84 -5.40 0.85
N LEU A 63 9.26 -4.22 1.07
CA LEU A 63 8.19 -4.04 2.07
C LEU A 63 6.93 -4.83 1.66
N ALA A 64 6.54 -4.78 0.39
CA ALA A 64 5.38 -5.50 -0.11
C ALA A 64 5.50 -7.03 0.06
N GLN A 65 6.71 -7.57 -0.10
CA GLN A 65 6.98 -8.99 0.15
C GLN A 65 6.69 -9.38 1.62
N ALA A 66 6.95 -8.48 2.57
CA ALA A 66 6.65 -8.73 3.98
C ALA A 66 5.14 -8.80 4.25
N TYR A 67 4.29 -8.19 3.41
CA TYR A 67 2.83 -8.23 3.56
C TYR A 67 2.25 -9.63 3.39
N VAL A 68 2.91 -10.49 2.62
CA VAL A 68 2.49 -11.88 2.38
C VAL A 68 3.35 -12.89 3.13
N ALA A 69 4.53 -12.47 3.63
CA ALA A 69 5.44 -13.35 4.37
C ALA A 69 5.22 -13.35 5.88
N ASP A 70 4.65 -12.28 6.46
CA ASP A 70 4.36 -12.18 7.89
C ASP A 70 2.84 -12.09 8.15
N PRO A 71 2.25 -13.05 8.89
CA PRO A 71 0.80 -13.11 9.13
C PRO A 71 0.21 -11.84 9.77
N ARG A 72 1.02 -11.02 10.46
CA ARG A 72 0.55 -9.78 11.06
C ARG A 72 0.23 -8.72 10.02
N PHE A 73 1.05 -8.62 8.97
CA PHE A 73 0.82 -7.70 7.87
C PHE A 73 -0.22 -8.25 6.91
N GLU A 74 -0.18 -9.56 6.65
CA GLU A 74 -1.19 -10.23 5.83
C GLU A 74 -2.59 -9.96 6.39
N LYS A 75 -2.78 -10.21 7.69
CA LYS A 75 -4.05 -9.97 8.38
C LYS A 75 -4.54 -8.52 8.23
N TYR A 76 -3.67 -7.53 8.29
CA TYR A 76 -4.08 -6.13 8.18
C TYR A 76 -4.80 -5.84 6.86
N TYR A 77 -4.25 -6.32 5.74
CA TYR A 77 -4.88 -6.14 4.43
C TYR A 77 -6.05 -7.10 4.23
N ASP A 78 -5.96 -8.33 4.73
CA ASP A 78 -7.03 -9.32 4.61
C ASP A 78 -8.28 -8.99 5.44
N ASP A 79 -8.14 -8.17 6.50
CA ASP A 79 -9.27 -7.57 7.23
C ASP A 79 -10.08 -6.60 6.34
N ILE A 80 -9.49 -6.04 5.27
CA ILE A 80 -10.23 -5.26 4.26
C ILE A 80 -11.09 -6.22 3.42
N LYS A 81 -10.45 -7.26 2.90
CA LYS A 81 -11.05 -8.42 2.20
C LYS A 81 -10.00 -9.51 2.06
N GLN A 82 -10.39 -10.76 2.31
CA GLN A 82 -9.47 -11.91 2.22
C GLN A 82 -8.79 -11.96 0.84
N GLY A 83 -7.45 -12.01 0.83
CA GLY A 83 -6.61 -11.99 -0.37
C GLY A 83 -6.12 -10.59 -0.80
N CYS A 84 -6.48 -9.52 -0.09
CA CYS A 84 -6.01 -8.17 -0.42
C CYS A 84 -4.50 -8.00 -0.25
N ALA A 85 -3.86 -8.72 0.69
CA ALA A 85 -2.41 -8.67 0.87
C ALA A 85 -1.67 -9.13 -0.40
N GLU A 86 -2.04 -10.31 -0.91
CA GLU A 86 -1.49 -10.89 -2.15
C GLU A 86 -1.76 -9.99 -3.36
N PHE A 87 -2.97 -9.45 -3.48
CA PHE A 87 -3.33 -8.56 -4.58
C PHE A 87 -2.49 -7.27 -4.58
N LEU A 88 -2.30 -6.65 -3.42
CA LEU A 88 -1.46 -5.46 -3.31
C LEU A 88 0.00 -5.78 -3.67
N PHE A 89 0.51 -6.94 -3.24
CA PHE A 89 1.85 -7.40 -3.60
C PHE A 89 2.01 -7.57 -5.12
N GLU A 90 1.05 -8.21 -5.81
CA GLU A 90 1.09 -8.36 -7.27
C GLU A 90 0.99 -7.01 -8.00
N ALA A 91 0.16 -6.08 -7.53
CA ALA A 91 0.08 -4.73 -8.08
C ALA A 91 1.42 -3.98 -7.92
N LEU A 92 2.06 -4.10 -6.75
CA LEU A 92 3.36 -3.48 -6.46
C LEU A 92 4.51 -4.11 -7.24
N LYS A 93 4.46 -5.42 -7.54
CA LYS A 93 5.40 -6.07 -8.46
C LYS A 93 5.33 -5.49 -9.88
N ILE A 94 4.16 -5.06 -10.33
CA ILE A 94 4.00 -4.41 -11.64
C ILE A 94 4.51 -2.96 -11.56
N TYR A 95 4.09 -2.22 -10.54
CA TYR A 95 4.45 -0.81 -10.35
C TYR A 95 5.96 -0.57 -10.14
N CYS A 96 6.62 -1.49 -9.43
CA CYS A 96 8.04 -1.38 -9.06
C CYS A 96 9.00 -2.04 -10.06
N LYS A 97 8.52 -2.61 -11.16
CA LYS A 97 9.37 -2.94 -12.32
C LYS A 97 9.87 -1.67 -13.00
#